data_AF-A0A328IMJ5-F1
#
_entry.id   AF-A0A328IMJ5-F1
#
_cell.length_a   1.000
_cell.length_b   1.000
_cell.length_c   1.000
_cell.angle_alpha   90.00
_cell.angle_beta   90.00
_cell.angle_gamma   90.00
#
_symmetry.space_group_name_H-M   'P 1'
#
loop_
_entity.id
_entity.type
_entity.pdbx_description
1 polymer ?
#
loop_
_entity_poly.entity_id
_entity_poly.type
_entity_poly.pdbx_seq_one_letter_code
_entity_poly.pdbx_strand_id
1 'polypeptide(L)'
;MKKVAVILVLVLAASVFASWVPLQDYSNVKYVYNKISYFENGEHKEMIYGVTVDRDENHFILNYDTTYFLPLDSELTSDMMFGQQFSMMMFIFLNPMLSFIYDAIDLEEQMNTKLYGFGTLKYEGLYSVEGKNGTFNGTKVALHNEDGELSMYWIIDQNIPFALETFMGDDYADDSITITLWDYALN
;
A
#
# COMPACT_ATOMS: atom_id res chain seq x y z
N MET A 1 19.29 38.90 -16.10
CA MET A 1 19.39 37.91 -14.98
C MET A 1 18.07 37.70 -14.25
N LYS A 2 17.34 38.75 -13.79
CA LYS A 2 16.06 38.59 -13.07
C LYS A 2 14.96 37.82 -13.83
N LYS A 3 14.84 38.01 -15.15
CA LYS A 3 13.82 37.31 -15.97
C LYS A 3 14.09 35.82 -16.15
N VAL A 4 15.36 35.40 -16.16
CA VAL A 4 15.75 33.99 -16.31
C VAL A 4 15.52 33.21 -15.02
N ALA A 5 15.78 33.83 -13.87
CA ALA A 5 15.49 33.23 -12.57
C ALA A 5 13.97 33.02 -12.33
N VAL A 6 13.13 33.96 -12.78
CA VAL A 6 11.67 33.83 -12.68
C VAL A 6 11.14 32.73 -13.61
N ILE A 7 11.70 32.60 -14.82
CA ILE A 7 11.34 31.50 -15.74
C ILE A 7 11.81 30.15 -15.17
N LEU A 8 12.99 30.07 -14.56
CA LEU A 8 13.46 28.84 -13.91
C LEU A 8 12.55 28.43 -12.74
N VAL A 9 12.12 29.38 -11.91
CA VAL A 9 11.18 29.10 -10.81
C VAL A 9 9.80 28.70 -11.33
N LEU A 10 9.34 29.28 -12.44
CA LEU A 10 8.08 28.89 -13.08
C LEU A 10 8.16 27.52 -13.78
N VAL A 11 9.31 27.15 -14.34
CA VAL A 11 9.54 25.82 -14.94
C VAL A 11 9.69 24.74 -13.85
N LEU A 12 10.34 25.06 -12.73
CA LEU A 12 10.40 24.19 -11.53
C LEU A 12 9.05 24.05 -10.81
N ALA A 13 8.18 25.08 -10.89
CA ALA A 13 6.83 25.01 -10.35
C ALA A 13 5.84 24.29 -11.29
N ALA A 14 6.16 24.19 -12.60
CA ALA A 14 5.34 23.49 -13.59
C ALA A 14 5.67 21.99 -13.71
N SER A 15 6.77 21.51 -13.12
CA SER A 15 7.10 20.08 -13.02
C SER A 15 6.52 19.40 -11.78
N VAL A 16 5.59 20.07 -11.06
CA VAL A 16 4.90 19.52 -9.87
C VAL A 16 3.52 18.96 -10.24
N PHE A 17 3.23 18.80 -11.53
CA PHE A 17 1.90 18.41 -11.99
C PHE A 17 1.90 16.94 -12.42
N ALA A 18 1.24 16.15 -11.56
CA ALA A 18 0.79 14.76 -11.74
C ALA A 18 1.79 13.64 -11.43
N SER A 19 2.48 13.72 -10.28
CA SER A 19 2.84 12.48 -9.58
C SER A 19 1.56 11.78 -9.11
N TRP A 20 1.55 10.45 -9.09
CA TRP A 20 0.49 9.69 -8.42
C TRP A 20 0.51 10.10 -6.94
N VAL A 21 -0.49 10.86 -6.51
CA VAL A 21 -0.61 11.23 -5.10
C VAL A 21 -1.37 10.08 -4.43
N PRO A 22 -0.80 9.40 -3.42
CA PRO A 22 -1.57 8.42 -2.65
C PRO A 22 -2.85 9.09 -2.15
N LEU A 23 -3.98 8.39 -2.19
CA LEU A 23 -5.26 8.99 -1.86
C LEU A 23 -5.17 9.67 -0.48
N GLN A 24 -5.23 11.01 -0.46
CA GLN A 24 -5.21 11.79 0.79
C GLN A 24 -6.63 12.01 1.33
N ASP A 25 -7.64 11.86 0.47
CA ASP A 25 -9.05 11.99 0.80
C ASP A 25 -9.81 10.70 0.43
N TYR A 26 -10.19 9.93 1.46
CA TYR A 26 -10.94 8.68 1.33
C TYR A 26 -12.47 8.88 1.34
N SER A 27 -12.97 10.12 1.29
CA SER A 27 -14.42 10.41 1.40
C SER A 27 -15.27 9.82 0.26
N ASN A 28 -14.68 9.60 -0.93
CA ASN A 28 -15.38 8.94 -2.05
C ASN A 28 -15.23 7.41 -2.06
N VAL A 29 -14.54 6.82 -1.08
CA VAL A 29 -14.45 5.36 -0.96
C VAL A 29 -15.75 4.85 -0.37
N LYS A 30 -16.29 3.77 -0.92
CA LYS A 30 -17.42 3.03 -0.34
C LYS A 30 -16.92 1.89 0.54
N TYR A 31 -15.98 1.11 0.02
CA TYR A 31 -15.28 0.09 0.80
C TYR A 31 -13.90 -0.20 0.20
N VAL A 32 -13.00 -0.72 1.04
CA VAL A 32 -11.73 -1.32 0.63
C VAL A 32 -11.45 -2.53 1.51
N TYR A 33 -11.09 -3.64 0.88
CA TYR A 33 -10.68 -4.88 1.52
C TYR A 33 -9.30 -5.25 1.03
N ASN A 34 -8.41 -5.58 1.97
CA ASN A 34 -7.06 -6.07 1.69
C ASN A 34 -6.93 -7.49 2.24
N LYS A 35 -6.36 -8.38 1.42
CA LYS A 35 -5.89 -9.70 1.87
C LYS A 35 -4.46 -9.53 2.36
N ILE A 36 -4.19 -9.98 3.58
CA ILE A 36 -2.89 -9.88 4.22
C ILE A 36 -2.38 -11.30 4.44
N SER A 37 -1.23 -11.60 3.87
CA SER A 37 -0.50 -12.86 3.99
C SER A 37 0.79 -12.62 4.75
N TYR A 38 1.03 -13.38 5.81
CA TYR A 38 2.19 -13.21 6.69
C TYR A 38 2.53 -14.53 7.38
N PHE A 39 3.67 -14.57 8.05
CA PHE A 39 4.09 -15.72 8.85
C PHE A 39 4.06 -15.38 10.34
N GLU A 40 3.58 -16.30 11.16
CA GLU A 40 3.65 -16.22 12.62
C GLU A 40 4.07 -17.59 13.15
N ASN A 41 5.18 -17.64 13.90
CA ASN A 41 5.76 -18.89 14.42
C ASN A 41 6.05 -19.95 13.35
N GLY A 42 6.44 -19.53 12.13
CA GLY A 42 6.73 -20.43 11.00
C GLY A 42 5.49 -20.95 10.26
N GLU A 43 4.29 -20.52 10.66
CA GLU A 43 3.04 -20.85 9.97
C GLU A 43 2.58 -19.70 9.09
N HIS A 44 2.26 -20.01 7.83
CA HIS A 44 1.66 -19.05 6.91
C HIS A 44 0.20 -18.80 7.30
N LYS A 45 -0.14 -17.53 7.48
CA LYS A 45 -1.45 -17.04 7.90
C LYS A 45 -2.00 -16.07 6.89
N GLU A 46 -3.32 -16.11 6.75
CA GLU A 46 -4.06 -15.20 5.88
C GLU A 46 -5.21 -14.56 6.64
N MET A 47 -5.40 -13.27 6.41
CA MET A 47 -6.58 -12.55 6.86
C MET A 47 -7.07 -11.58 5.78
N ILE A 48 -8.35 -11.24 5.83
CA ILE A 48 -8.92 -10.13 5.06
C ILE A 48 -9.29 -9.03 6.04
N TYR A 49 -8.72 -7.85 5.85
CA TYR A 49 -9.06 -6.64 6.60
C TYR A 49 -9.86 -5.70 5.70
N GLY A 50 -11.01 -5.27 6.19
CA GLY A 50 -11.95 -4.43 5.45
C GLY A 50 -12.29 -3.14 6.17
N VAL A 51 -12.44 -2.07 5.41
CA VAL A 51 -13.05 -0.82 5.86
C VAL A 51 -14.21 -0.50 4.93
N THR A 52 -15.41 -0.35 5.49
CA THR A 52 -16.56 0.21 4.81
C THR A 52 -16.80 1.63 5.32
N VAL A 53 -16.99 2.56 4.39
CA VAL A 53 -17.24 3.98 4.69
C VAL A 53 -18.70 4.28 4.41
N ASP A 54 -19.41 4.67 5.46
CA ASP A 54 -20.78 5.15 5.39
C ASP A 54 -20.85 6.59 5.94
N ARG A 55 -22.00 7.24 5.82
CA ARG A 55 -22.23 8.57 6.36
C ARG A 55 -23.67 8.76 6.82
N ASP A 56 -23.83 9.46 7.94
CA ASP A 56 -25.10 10.05 8.33
C ASP A 56 -25.12 11.56 8.01
N GLU A 57 -26.11 12.29 8.51
CA GLU A 57 -26.25 13.73 8.25
C GLU A 57 -25.07 14.58 8.78
N ASN A 58 -24.28 14.07 9.73
CA ASN A 58 -23.26 14.84 10.45
C ASN A 58 -21.89 14.14 10.57
N HIS A 59 -21.81 12.83 10.30
CA HIS A 59 -20.61 12.03 10.56
C HIS A 59 -20.30 11.06 9.43
N PHE A 60 -19.01 10.78 9.26
CA PHE A 60 -18.56 9.54 8.63
C PHE A 60 -18.65 8.40 9.63
N ILE A 61 -19.09 7.25 9.16
CA ILE A 61 -19.18 6.01 9.92
C ILE A 61 -18.21 5.03 9.27
N LEU A 62 -17.15 4.68 9.99
CA LEU A 62 -16.17 3.69 9.54
C LEU A 62 -16.47 2.36 10.20
N ASN A 63 -16.80 1.35 9.40
CA ASN A 63 -17.00 -0.01 9.86
C ASN A 63 -15.78 -0.85 9.49
N TYR A 64 -15.23 -1.54 10.47
CA TYR A 64 -14.02 -2.36 10.32
C TYR A 64 -14.40 -3.83 10.40
N ASP A 65 -14.01 -4.60 9.39
CA ASP A 65 -14.25 -6.04 9.32
C ASP A 65 -12.92 -6.79 9.28
N THR A 66 -12.83 -7.93 9.95
CA THR A 66 -11.68 -8.82 9.84
C THR A 66 -12.14 -10.25 9.70
N THR A 67 -11.67 -10.92 8.65
CA THR A 67 -11.86 -12.36 8.44
C THR A 67 -10.51 -13.05 8.59
N TYR A 68 -10.44 -14.09 9.42
CA TYR A 68 -9.23 -14.89 9.61
C TYR A 68 -9.49 -16.32 9.15
N PHE A 69 -8.52 -16.91 8.44
CA PHE A 69 -8.62 -18.29 7.97
C PHE A 69 -7.83 -19.20 8.89
N LEU A 70 -8.53 -20.12 9.57
CA LEU A 70 -7.92 -21.11 10.47
C LEU A 70 -8.11 -22.53 9.93
N PRO A 71 -7.13 -23.42 10.15
CA PRO A 71 -7.32 -24.87 10.00
C PRO A 71 -8.51 -25.37 10.84
N LEU A 72 -9.25 -26.36 10.32
CA LEU A 72 -10.45 -26.90 10.98
C LEU A 72 -10.18 -27.56 12.34
N ASP A 73 -8.94 -27.97 12.59
CA ASP A 73 -8.46 -28.56 13.84
C ASP A 73 -7.93 -27.53 14.85
N SER A 74 -8.02 -26.22 14.53
CA SER A 74 -7.63 -25.16 15.46
C SER A 74 -8.60 -25.05 16.63
N GLU A 75 -8.06 -24.90 17.84
CA GLU A 75 -8.86 -24.56 19.02
C GLU A 75 -9.17 -23.05 19.00
N LEU A 76 -10.45 -22.69 18.99
CA LEU A 76 -10.87 -21.28 18.99
C LEU A 76 -10.76 -20.69 20.40
N THR A 77 -9.64 -20.04 20.69
CA THR A 77 -9.36 -19.43 21.99
C THR A 77 -9.74 -17.94 22.02
N SER A 78 -9.92 -17.38 23.22
CA SER A 78 -10.28 -15.96 23.40
C SER A 78 -9.23 -15.00 22.84
N ASP A 79 -7.95 -15.35 22.94
CA ASP A 79 -6.85 -14.57 22.35
C ASP A 79 -6.92 -14.54 20.82
N MET A 80 -7.28 -15.64 20.17
CA MET A 80 -7.52 -15.65 18.72
C MET A 80 -8.72 -14.78 18.32
N MET A 81 -9.79 -14.80 19.11
CA MET A 81 -11.01 -14.05 18.80
C MET A 81 -10.88 -12.54 19.05
N PHE A 82 -10.09 -12.11 20.04
CA PHE A 82 -10.07 -10.72 20.50
C PHE A 82 -8.70 -10.03 20.48
N GLY A 83 -7.60 -10.76 20.32
CA GLY A 83 -6.24 -10.21 20.43
C GLY A 83 -5.64 -9.66 19.12
N GLN A 84 -6.04 -10.17 17.96
CA GLN A 84 -5.32 -9.97 16.69
C GLN A 84 -5.65 -8.65 15.95
N GLN A 85 -6.77 -7.99 16.25
CA GLN A 85 -7.34 -7.00 15.32
C GLN A 85 -6.67 -5.61 15.32
N PHE A 86 -6.07 -5.17 16.43
CA PHE A 86 -5.65 -3.76 16.57
C PHE A 86 -4.16 -3.52 16.26
N SER A 87 -3.28 -4.44 16.61
CA SER A 87 -1.83 -4.30 16.38
C SER A 87 -1.47 -4.36 14.89
N MET A 88 -2.10 -5.26 14.14
CA MET A 88 -1.84 -5.45 12.72
C MET A 88 -2.26 -4.21 11.90
N MET A 89 -3.40 -3.61 12.25
CA MET A 89 -3.88 -2.36 11.64
C MET A 89 -2.86 -1.22 11.81
N MET A 90 -2.31 -1.07 13.02
CA MET A 90 -1.35 -0.01 13.35
C MET A 90 -0.01 -0.20 12.63
N PHE A 91 0.45 -1.44 12.48
CA PHE A 91 1.74 -1.74 11.84
C PHE A 91 1.70 -1.54 10.31
N ILE A 92 0.57 -1.90 9.69
CA ILE A 92 0.46 -1.96 8.22
C ILE A 92 0.02 -0.62 7.61
N PHE A 93 -0.97 0.05 8.19
CA PHE A 93 -1.62 1.19 7.54
C PHE A 93 -1.22 2.56 8.08
N LEU A 94 -0.56 2.61 9.24
CA LEU A 94 -0.23 3.86 9.94
C LEU A 94 1.27 4.16 9.98
N ASN A 95 2.07 3.60 9.07
CA ASN A 95 3.49 3.94 8.98
C ASN A 95 3.69 5.25 8.19
N PRO A 96 3.98 6.38 8.85
CA PRO A 96 4.14 7.67 8.17
C PRO A 96 5.35 7.71 7.21
N MET A 97 6.28 6.76 7.27
CA MET A 97 7.36 6.66 6.29
C MET A 97 6.86 6.26 4.91
N LEU A 98 5.76 5.51 4.81
CA LEU A 98 5.19 5.10 3.53
C LEU A 98 4.69 6.30 2.72
N SER A 99 4.10 7.31 3.38
CA SER A 99 3.66 8.54 2.72
C SER A 99 4.80 9.26 1.99
N PHE A 100 5.97 9.37 2.63
CA PHE A 100 7.14 10.00 2.00
C PHE A 100 7.62 9.23 0.76
N ILE A 101 7.61 7.90 0.83
CA ILE A 101 8.04 7.07 -0.30
C ILE A 101 7.02 7.19 -1.45
N TYR A 102 5.73 7.18 -1.15
CA TYR A 102 4.68 7.34 -2.16
C TYR A 102 4.77 8.67 -2.89
N ASP A 103 5.06 9.77 -2.20
CA ASP A 103 5.24 11.09 -2.83
C ASP A 103 6.42 11.13 -3.81
N ALA A 104 7.38 10.19 -3.69
CA ALA A 104 8.52 10.07 -4.60
C ALA A 104 8.30 9.09 -5.76
N ILE A 105 7.15 8.41 -5.83
CA ILE A 105 6.79 7.54 -6.94
C ILE A 105 6.20 8.37 -8.07
N ASP A 106 6.82 8.24 -9.24
CA ASP A 106 6.40 8.86 -10.49
C ASP A 106 6.17 7.76 -11.53
N LEU A 107 4.90 7.39 -11.71
CA LEU A 107 4.49 6.38 -12.68
C LEU A 107 4.51 6.87 -14.13
N GLU A 108 4.62 8.18 -14.37
CA GLU A 108 4.67 8.76 -15.71
C GLU A 108 6.10 8.73 -16.27
N GLU A 109 7.08 9.23 -15.50
CA GLU A 109 8.48 9.26 -15.92
C GLU A 109 9.22 7.94 -15.63
N GLN A 110 8.82 7.21 -14.59
CA GLN A 110 9.40 5.93 -14.17
C GLN A 110 10.93 5.97 -14.01
N MET A 111 11.46 7.10 -13.57
CA MET A 111 12.89 7.29 -13.38
C MET A 111 13.36 6.75 -12.04
N ASN A 112 14.41 5.90 -12.07
CA ASN A 112 15.04 5.42 -10.85
C ASN A 112 15.42 6.58 -9.94
N THR A 113 14.88 6.59 -8.72
CA THR A 113 14.98 7.74 -7.81
C THR A 113 15.71 7.34 -6.55
N LYS A 114 16.82 8.02 -6.25
CA LYS A 114 17.57 7.81 -5.01
C LYS A 114 16.95 8.61 -3.87
N LEU A 115 16.51 7.90 -2.85
CA LEU A 115 15.97 8.45 -1.61
C LEU A 115 17.06 8.39 -0.53
N TYR A 116 17.63 9.55 -0.18
CA TYR A 116 18.71 9.63 0.81
C TYR A 116 18.29 9.03 2.16
N GLY A 117 19.06 8.06 2.66
CA GLY A 117 18.80 7.36 3.91
C GLY A 117 17.80 6.19 3.82
N PHE A 118 17.24 5.93 2.63
CA PHE A 118 16.31 4.83 2.38
C PHE A 118 16.81 3.86 1.31
N GLY A 119 17.35 4.38 0.21
CA GLY A 119 17.83 3.56 -0.90
C GLY A 119 17.44 4.10 -2.28
N THR A 120 17.14 3.22 -3.21
CA THR A 120 16.79 3.55 -4.61
C THR A 120 15.47 2.91 -5.01
N LEU A 121 14.50 3.74 -5.41
CA LEU A 121 13.29 3.29 -6.09
C LEU A 121 13.62 2.89 -7.52
N LYS A 122 13.15 1.72 -7.94
CA LYS A 122 13.25 1.19 -9.31
C LYS A 122 11.88 0.78 -9.82
N TYR A 123 11.68 0.92 -11.13
CA TYR A 123 10.46 0.51 -11.81
C TYR A 123 10.75 -0.77 -12.59
N GLU A 124 10.05 -1.85 -12.26
CA GLU A 124 10.36 -3.22 -12.71
C GLU A 124 9.35 -3.76 -13.74
N GLY A 125 8.51 -2.89 -14.30
CA GLY A 125 7.55 -3.23 -15.35
C GLY A 125 6.17 -3.63 -14.82
N LEU A 126 5.37 -4.26 -15.70
CA LEU A 126 3.97 -4.59 -15.43
C LEU A 126 3.83 -5.95 -14.74
N TYR A 127 3.00 -5.98 -13.69
CA TYR A 127 2.66 -7.16 -12.91
C TYR A 127 1.15 -7.29 -12.76
N SER A 128 0.69 -8.53 -12.64
CA SER A 128 -0.71 -8.88 -12.43
C SER A 128 -0.92 -9.32 -10.99
N VAL A 129 -2.01 -8.85 -10.37
CA VAL A 129 -2.36 -9.13 -8.98
C VAL A 129 -3.79 -9.66 -8.94
N GLU A 130 -4.00 -10.79 -8.27
CA GLU A 130 -5.31 -11.42 -8.15
C GLU A 130 -6.11 -10.80 -6.99
N GLY A 131 -7.26 -10.22 -7.33
CA GLY A 131 -8.28 -9.80 -6.37
C GLY A 131 -9.42 -10.82 -6.28
N LYS A 132 -10.44 -10.47 -5.50
CA LYS A 132 -11.62 -11.32 -5.26
C LYS A 132 -12.40 -11.66 -6.54
N ASN A 133 -12.54 -10.69 -7.44
CA ASN A 133 -13.41 -10.78 -8.61
C ASN A 133 -12.68 -10.54 -9.94
N GLY A 134 -11.36 -10.72 -9.96
CA GLY A 134 -10.56 -10.58 -11.17
C GLY A 134 -9.12 -10.17 -10.90
N THR A 135 -8.40 -9.91 -11.98
CA THR A 135 -6.98 -9.58 -11.96
C THR A 135 -6.78 -8.09 -12.23
N PHE A 136 -6.00 -7.43 -11.37
CA PHE A 136 -5.54 -6.05 -11.58
C PHE A 136 -4.15 -6.06 -12.22
N ASN A 137 -3.82 -5.04 -13.01
CA ASN A 137 -2.49 -4.88 -13.58
C ASN A 137 -1.91 -3.55 -13.12
N GLY A 138 -0.66 -3.56 -12.67
CA GLY A 138 0.02 -2.34 -12.23
C GLY A 138 1.52 -2.39 -12.51
N THR A 139 2.18 -1.26 -12.33
CA THR A 139 3.63 -1.16 -12.40
C THR A 139 4.23 -1.55 -11.06
N LYS A 140 5.20 -2.47 -11.07
CA LYS A 140 5.97 -2.81 -9.89
C LYS A 140 7.02 -1.73 -9.63
N VAL A 141 6.97 -1.17 -8.43
CA VAL A 141 7.93 -0.19 -7.93
C VAL A 141 8.64 -0.81 -6.74
N ALA A 142 9.96 -0.97 -6.80
CA ALA A 142 10.76 -1.66 -5.81
C ALA A 142 11.78 -0.71 -5.16
N LEU A 143 11.75 -0.60 -3.83
CA LEU A 143 12.75 0.07 -3.03
C LEU A 143 13.88 -0.90 -2.68
N HIS A 144 15.07 -0.63 -3.20
CA HIS A 144 16.28 -1.34 -2.81
C HIS A 144 17.06 -0.49 -1.80
N ASN A 145 17.56 -1.07 -0.72
CA ASN A 145 18.35 -0.38 0.31
C ASN A 145 19.71 0.13 -0.25
N GLU A 146 20.54 0.76 0.60
CA GLU A 146 21.84 1.29 0.15
C GLU A 146 22.83 0.20 -0.30
N ASP A 147 22.66 -1.03 0.18
CA ASP A 147 23.44 -2.21 -0.22
C ASP A 147 22.90 -2.87 -1.50
N GLY A 148 21.76 -2.40 -2.00
CA GLY A 148 21.13 -2.86 -3.24
C GLY A 148 20.21 -4.05 -3.06
N GLU A 149 19.86 -4.44 -1.83
CA GLU A 149 18.93 -5.52 -1.52
C GLU A 149 17.49 -5.00 -1.51
N LEU A 150 16.52 -5.85 -1.86
CA LEU A 150 15.11 -5.49 -1.85
C LEU A 150 14.63 -5.27 -0.41
N SER A 151 14.08 -4.09 -0.14
CA SER A 151 13.49 -3.76 1.18
C SER A 151 11.96 -3.76 1.15
N MET A 152 11.37 -3.25 0.07
CA MET A 152 9.92 -3.12 -0.08
C MET A 152 9.56 -3.05 -1.56
N TYR A 153 8.38 -3.52 -1.93
CA TYR A 153 7.82 -3.18 -3.25
C TYR A 153 6.32 -2.93 -3.18
N TRP A 154 5.85 -2.24 -4.22
CA TRP A 154 4.43 -2.01 -4.48
C TRP A 154 4.12 -2.39 -5.91
N ILE A 155 2.88 -2.79 -6.15
CA ILE A 155 2.31 -2.84 -7.50
C ILE A 155 1.21 -1.78 -7.54
N ILE A 156 1.33 -0.81 -8.44
CA ILE A 156 0.47 0.37 -8.47
C ILE A 156 -0.15 0.55 -9.84
N ASP A 157 -1.47 0.75 -9.88
CA ASP A 157 -2.20 1.21 -11.06
C ASP A 157 -2.58 2.69 -10.84
N GLN A 158 -2.21 3.55 -11.79
CA GLN A 158 -2.50 4.99 -11.73
C GLN A 158 -4.00 5.31 -11.64
N ASN A 159 -4.88 4.40 -12.07
CA ASN A 159 -6.33 4.58 -12.05
C ASN A 159 -6.98 4.03 -10.77
N ILE A 160 -6.22 3.31 -9.94
CA ILE A 160 -6.72 2.71 -8.71
C ILE A 160 -6.09 3.46 -7.54
N PRO A 161 -6.90 4.02 -6.63
CA PRO A 161 -6.40 4.88 -5.55
C PRO A 161 -5.73 4.11 -4.39
N PHE A 162 -5.47 2.82 -4.59
CA PHE A 162 -4.88 1.92 -3.61
C PHE A 162 -3.72 1.17 -4.28
N ALA A 163 -2.68 0.85 -3.51
CA ALA A 163 -1.68 -0.11 -3.97
C ALA A 163 -2.38 -1.46 -4.21
N LEU A 164 -2.13 -2.07 -5.36
CA LEU A 164 -2.66 -3.39 -5.70
C LEU A 164 -1.97 -4.46 -4.85
N GLU A 165 -0.68 -4.27 -4.62
CA GLU A 165 0.10 -5.10 -3.73
C GLU A 165 1.14 -4.26 -3.00
N THR A 166 1.43 -4.61 -1.76
CA THR A 166 2.54 -4.10 -0.97
C THR A 166 3.22 -5.28 -0.31
N PHE A 167 4.52 -5.39 -0.49
CA PHE A 167 5.35 -6.38 0.16
C PHE A 167 6.37 -5.69 1.05
N MET A 168 6.51 -6.18 2.27
CA MET A 168 7.46 -5.69 3.26
C MET A 168 8.21 -6.87 3.86
N GLY A 169 9.53 -6.77 3.97
CA GLY A 169 10.39 -7.80 4.57
C GLY A 169 11.58 -8.14 3.69
N ASP A 170 12.47 -8.97 4.21
CA ASP A 170 13.66 -9.42 3.50
C ASP A 170 13.31 -10.65 2.63
N ASP A 171 13.52 -10.56 1.32
CA ASP A 171 13.58 -11.65 0.33
C ASP A 171 12.83 -12.97 0.68
N TYR A 172 11.51 -12.89 0.90
CA TYR A 172 10.62 -14.02 1.23
C TYR A 172 10.98 -14.81 2.51
N ALA A 173 11.62 -14.16 3.48
CA ALA A 173 11.87 -14.70 4.80
C ALA A 173 10.56 -14.85 5.61
N ASP A 174 10.66 -15.61 6.71
CA ASP A 174 9.55 -15.94 7.63
C ASP A 174 8.97 -14.72 8.38
N ASP A 175 9.43 -13.50 8.10
CA ASP A 175 8.91 -12.24 8.63
C ASP A 175 8.31 -11.34 7.54
N SER A 176 8.23 -11.83 6.30
CA SER A 176 7.63 -11.09 5.20
C SER A 176 6.11 -10.97 5.32
N ILE A 177 5.61 -9.80 4.90
CA ILE A 177 4.19 -9.46 4.88
C ILE A 177 3.85 -9.02 3.46
N THR A 178 2.82 -9.65 2.89
CA THR A 178 2.22 -9.25 1.61
C THR A 178 0.80 -8.76 1.86
N ILE A 179 0.46 -7.60 1.34
CA ILE A 179 -0.86 -6.98 1.41
C ILE A 179 -1.35 -6.79 -0.01
N THR A 180 -2.41 -7.48 -0.36
CA THR A 180 -3.02 -7.47 -1.69
C THR A 180 -4.37 -6.80 -1.64
N LEU A 181 -4.64 -5.88 -2.56
CA LEU A 181 -5.98 -5.29 -2.76
C LEU A 181 -6.95 -6.40 -3.18
N TRP A 182 -7.85 -6.75 -2.26
CA TRP A 182 -8.76 -7.87 -2.45
C TRP A 182 -10.05 -7.44 -3.15
N ASP A 183 -10.67 -6.36 -2.70
CA ASP A 183 -11.90 -5.81 -3.26
C ASP A 183 -12.00 -4.33 -2.90
N TYR A 184 -12.56 -3.49 -3.78
CA TYR A 184 -12.83 -2.10 -3.44
C TYR A 184 -14.00 -1.57 -4.26
N ALA A 185 -14.65 -0.53 -3.74
CA ALA A 185 -15.58 0.27 -4.50
C ALA A 185 -15.48 1.74 -4.10
N LEU A 186 -15.67 2.59 -5.09
CA LEU A 186 -15.86 4.03 -4.92
C LEU A 186 -17.36 4.35 -5.03
N ASN A 187 -17.79 5.47 -4.47
CA ASN A 187 -19.15 6.01 -4.63
C ASN A 187 -19.37 6.65 -6.01
#